data_AF-A0A9P6X6N4-F1
#
_entry.id   AF-A0A9P6X6N4-F1
#
_cell.length_a   1.000
_cell.length_b   1.000
_cell.length_c   1.000
_cell.angle_alpha   90.00
_cell.angle_beta   90.00
_cell.angle_gamma   90.00
#
_symmetry.space_group_name_H-M   'P 1'
#
loop_
_entity.id
_entity.type
_entity.pdbx_description
1 polymer ?
#
loop_
_entity_poly.entity_id
_entity_poly.type
_entity_poly.pdbx_seq_one_letter_code
_entity_poly.pdbx_strand_id
1 'polypeptide(L)'
;MKTDFILDKGKYGVIRSLVESSVKYETSQKEIVERLACALHMSEENDRKEFVNCCMRLWKVEEWKEASENEKRDLYRFHLQGSLIVQGIAKMKSDANSILVNSFLSQRPEVIYPWCFSPAGSRAFEAILISNEINQKMKKKILRDLLFKYTALAKDKFGSHILEKCWLVADIEMKEKIANELVKSEHDLSSHYIGKGILWTCKIDQFKRKRDDWIEREKGAERKREMFKDILGEEVGLPLLKKQKK
;
A
#
# COMPACT_ATOMS: atom_id res chain seq x y z
N MET A 1 25.27 11.93 -13.25
CA MET A 1 24.53 11.43 -14.43
C MET A 1 23.21 12.20 -14.49
N LYS A 2 22.85 12.81 -15.64
CA LYS A 2 21.57 13.54 -15.76
C LYS A 2 20.44 12.51 -15.76
N THR A 3 19.64 12.46 -14.69
CA THR A 3 18.53 11.49 -14.55
C THR A 3 17.44 11.71 -15.60
N ASP A 4 17.26 12.95 -16.05
CA ASP A 4 16.33 13.34 -17.12
C ASP A 4 16.57 12.53 -18.40
N PHE A 5 17.84 12.34 -18.77
CA PHE A 5 18.22 11.55 -19.94
C PHE A 5 17.80 10.07 -19.83
N ILE A 6 17.75 9.51 -18.62
CA ILE A 6 17.37 8.10 -18.41
C ILE A 6 15.87 7.92 -18.62
N LEU A 7 15.06 8.87 -18.12
CA LEU A 7 13.62 8.89 -18.38
C LEU A 7 13.34 9.12 -19.86
N ASP A 8 13.99 10.11 -20.49
CA ASP A 8 13.80 10.44 -21.91
C ASP A 8 14.17 9.30 -22.86
N LYS A 9 15.08 8.41 -22.45
CA LYS A 9 15.48 7.21 -23.21
C LYS A 9 14.69 5.96 -22.82
N GLY A 10 13.68 6.07 -21.95
CA GLY A 10 12.86 4.95 -21.50
C GLY A 10 13.63 3.88 -20.72
N LYS A 11 14.79 4.21 -20.16
CA LYS A 11 15.68 3.25 -19.48
C LYS A 11 15.31 3.08 -18.00
N TYR A 12 14.03 2.90 -17.73
CA TYR A 12 13.44 2.86 -16.38
C TYR A 12 13.98 1.72 -15.50
N GLY A 13 14.41 0.61 -16.12
CA GLY A 13 15.06 -0.49 -15.41
C GLY A 13 16.35 -0.06 -14.68
N VAL A 14 17.08 0.92 -15.20
CA VAL A 14 18.28 1.46 -14.53
C VAL A 14 17.89 2.21 -13.26
N ILE A 15 16.83 3.03 -13.31
CA ILE A 15 16.31 3.76 -12.16
C ILE A 15 15.84 2.78 -11.08
N ARG A 16 15.08 1.76 -11.48
CA ARG A 16 14.67 0.68 -10.58
C ARG A 16 15.87 0.01 -9.92
N SER A 17 16.89 -0.39 -10.67
CA SER A 17 18.07 -1.05 -10.11
C SER A 17 18.84 -0.15 -9.13
N LEU A 18 18.89 1.16 -9.38
CA LEU A 18 19.48 2.13 -8.45
C LEU A 18 18.68 2.22 -7.15
N VAL A 19 17.35 2.28 -7.24
CA VAL A 19 16.43 2.27 -6.09
C VAL A 19 16.56 0.97 -5.29
N GLU A 20 16.59 -0.19 -5.94
CA GLU A 20 16.76 -1.48 -5.26
C GLU A 20 18.14 -1.57 -4.58
N SER A 21 19.19 -1.08 -5.24
CA SER A 21 20.54 -1.06 -4.68
C SER A 21 20.64 -0.12 -3.48
N SER A 22 20.00 1.05 -3.52
CA SER A 22 20.03 2.00 -2.40
C SER A 22 19.24 1.53 -1.18
N VAL A 23 18.18 0.75 -1.40
CA VAL A 23 17.50 0.03 -0.31
C VAL A 23 18.44 -1.04 0.26
N LYS A 24 19.05 -1.89 -0.59
CA LYS A 24 19.91 -3.00 -0.15
C LYS A 24 21.13 -2.54 0.64
N TYR A 25 21.77 -1.46 0.22
CA TYR A 25 23.01 -0.95 0.83
C TYR A 25 22.79 0.25 1.75
N GLU A 26 21.52 0.63 1.99
CA GLU A 26 21.13 1.78 2.83
C GLU A 26 21.90 3.08 2.54
N THR A 27 22.22 3.35 1.27
CA THR A 27 23.05 4.50 0.85
C THR A 27 22.40 5.28 -0.27
N SER A 28 22.66 6.59 -0.32
CA SER A 28 22.22 7.51 -1.39
C SER A 28 20.69 7.54 -1.64
N GLN A 29 19.88 7.05 -0.69
CA GLN A 29 18.42 6.93 -0.83
C GLN A 29 17.77 8.29 -1.13
N LYS A 30 18.00 9.27 -0.26
CA LYS A 30 17.48 10.63 -0.42
C LYS A 30 17.94 11.28 -1.73
N GLU A 31 19.22 11.14 -2.08
CA GLU A 31 19.75 11.68 -3.33
C GLU A 31 19.05 11.07 -4.55
N ILE A 32 18.88 9.74 -4.58
CA ILE A 32 18.21 9.05 -5.69
C ILE A 32 16.76 9.52 -5.83
N VAL A 33 16.03 9.64 -4.72
CA VAL A 33 14.65 10.11 -4.72
C VAL A 33 14.55 11.55 -5.23
N GLU A 34 15.44 12.44 -4.79
CA GLU A 34 15.45 13.82 -5.26
C GLU A 34 15.85 13.94 -6.73
N ARG A 35 16.82 13.14 -7.20
CA ARG A 35 17.18 13.09 -8.63
C ARG A 35 16.05 12.56 -9.49
N LEU A 36 15.25 11.63 -8.98
CA LEU A 36 14.04 11.15 -9.64
C LEU A 36 12.97 12.26 -9.68
N ALA A 37 12.74 12.97 -8.57
CA ALA A 37 11.82 14.10 -8.54
C ALA A 37 12.23 15.20 -9.55
N CYS A 38 13.51 15.54 -9.63
CA CYS A 38 14.04 16.45 -10.66
C CYS A 38 13.75 15.96 -12.08
N ALA A 39 13.94 14.66 -12.33
CA ALA A 39 13.74 14.08 -13.66
C ALA A 39 12.26 14.02 -14.07
N LEU A 40 11.34 13.94 -13.09
CA LEU A 40 9.91 14.11 -13.29
C LEU A 40 9.48 15.59 -13.33
N HIS A 41 10.45 16.52 -13.34
CA HIS A 41 10.26 17.97 -13.37
C HIS A 41 9.52 18.54 -12.14
N MET A 42 9.67 17.91 -10.97
CA MET A 42 8.99 18.31 -9.73
C MET A 42 9.84 19.24 -8.87
N SER A 43 10.08 20.46 -9.37
CA SER A 43 10.79 21.51 -8.65
C SER A 43 9.94 22.17 -7.56
N GLU A 44 8.63 22.31 -7.80
CA GLU A 44 7.70 22.99 -6.89
C GLU A 44 7.08 22.04 -5.86
N GLU A 45 6.81 22.53 -4.64
CA GLU A 45 6.18 21.74 -3.59
C GLU A 45 4.77 21.26 -3.99
N ASN A 46 4.03 22.07 -4.76
CA ASN A 46 2.70 21.67 -5.23
C ASN A 46 2.77 20.52 -6.22
N ASP A 47 3.80 20.47 -7.05
CA ASP A 47 4.03 19.40 -8.03
C ASP A 47 4.45 18.10 -7.35
N ARG A 48 5.21 18.20 -6.25
CA ARG A 48 5.59 17.05 -5.42
C ARG A 48 4.39 16.34 -4.79
N LYS A 49 3.21 16.96 -4.69
CA LYS A 49 1.97 16.28 -4.25
C LYS A 49 1.53 15.20 -5.23
N GLU A 50 1.95 15.30 -6.49
CA GLU A 50 1.64 14.35 -7.56
C GLU A 50 2.78 13.34 -7.82
N PHE A 51 3.82 13.34 -6.99
CA PHE A 51 4.98 12.44 -7.11
C PHE A 51 4.58 10.98 -7.26
N VAL A 52 3.67 10.47 -6.44
CA VAL A 52 3.23 9.07 -6.50
C VAL A 52 2.53 8.74 -7.82
N ASN A 53 1.69 9.66 -8.32
CA ASN A 53 0.94 9.48 -9.56
C ASN A 53 1.87 9.49 -10.78
N CYS A 54 2.79 10.45 -10.82
CA CYS A 54 3.78 10.60 -11.88
C CYS A 54 4.78 9.45 -11.85
N CYS A 55 5.26 9.05 -10.66
CA CYS A 55 6.19 7.93 -10.52
C CYS A 55 5.58 6.59 -10.96
N MET A 56 4.30 6.34 -10.61
CA MET A 56 3.58 5.14 -11.07
C MET A 56 3.44 5.05 -12.59
N ARG A 57 3.31 6.19 -13.27
CA ARG A 57 3.15 6.27 -14.73
C ARG A 57 4.46 6.55 -15.48
N LEU A 58 5.50 6.94 -14.76
CA LEU A 58 6.75 7.49 -15.27
C LEU A 58 6.52 8.70 -16.18
N TRP A 59 5.58 9.55 -15.78
CA TRP A 59 5.23 10.79 -16.47
C TRP A 59 5.93 11.97 -15.82
N LYS A 60 6.33 12.94 -16.62
CA LYS A 60 6.74 14.26 -16.14
C LYS A 60 5.51 15.03 -15.64
N VAL A 61 5.74 16.04 -14.81
CA VAL A 61 4.64 16.81 -14.22
C VAL A 61 3.78 17.52 -15.28
N GLU A 62 4.36 17.92 -16.42
CA GLU A 62 3.64 18.57 -17.51
C GLU A 62 2.65 17.60 -18.15
N GLU A 63 3.07 16.36 -18.43
CA GLU A 63 2.21 15.29 -18.94
C GLU A 63 1.06 15.01 -17.96
N TRP A 64 1.33 15.03 -16.66
CA TRP A 64 0.28 14.91 -15.64
C TRP A 64 -0.68 16.11 -15.64
N LYS A 65 -0.19 17.34 -15.76
CA LYS A 65 -1.04 18.54 -15.76
C LYS A 65 -1.93 18.60 -16.99
N GLU A 66 -1.41 18.23 -18.16
CA GLU A 66 -2.11 18.24 -19.45
C GLU A 66 -3.08 17.07 -19.62
N ALA A 67 -2.87 15.95 -18.92
CA ALA A 67 -3.73 14.78 -18.99
C ALA A 67 -5.17 15.07 -18.50
N SER A 68 -6.14 14.50 -19.23
CA SER A 68 -7.54 14.51 -18.83
C SER A 68 -7.77 13.73 -17.54
N GLU A 69 -8.88 14.02 -16.84
CA GLU A 69 -9.26 13.26 -15.63
C GLU A 69 -9.43 11.75 -15.90
N ASN A 70 -9.85 11.38 -17.13
CA ASN A 70 -9.97 9.98 -17.51
C ASN A 70 -8.61 9.31 -17.65
N GLU A 71 -7.62 9.97 -18.26
CA GLU A 71 -6.25 9.45 -18.37
C GLU A 71 -5.56 9.35 -17.01
N LYS A 72 -5.80 10.32 -16.11
CA LYS A 72 -5.31 10.29 -14.72
C LYS A 72 -5.90 9.15 -13.91
N ARG A 73 -7.10 8.68 -14.25
CA ARG A 73 -7.77 7.53 -13.60
C ARG A 73 -7.52 6.20 -14.30
N ASP A 74 -7.00 6.23 -15.52
CA ASP A 74 -6.67 5.02 -16.26
C ASP A 74 -5.47 4.30 -15.61
N LEU A 75 -5.75 3.13 -15.04
CA LEU A 75 -4.77 2.27 -14.38
C LEU A 75 -3.95 1.47 -15.38
N TYR A 76 -4.35 1.36 -16.65
CA TYR A 76 -3.53 0.76 -17.71
C TYR A 76 -2.31 1.62 -18.06
N ARG A 77 -2.34 2.92 -17.69
CA ARG A 77 -1.18 3.81 -17.77
C ARG A 77 -0.15 3.57 -16.67
N PHE A 78 -0.44 2.74 -15.66
CA PHE A 78 0.59 2.35 -14.70
C PHE A 78 1.69 1.54 -15.37
N HIS A 79 2.91 1.99 -15.17
CA HIS A 79 4.08 1.31 -15.66
C HIS A 79 4.60 0.33 -14.60
N LEU A 80 4.93 -0.90 -15.02
CA LEU A 80 5.48 -1.92 -14.11
C LEU A 80 6.72 -1.40 -13.37
N GLN A 81 7.64 -0.74 -14.08
CA GLN A 81 8.83 -0.16 -13.47
C GLN A 81 8.49 0.97 -12.50
N GLY A 82 7.46 1.77 -12.78
CA GLY A 82 6.99 2.82 -11.87
C GLY A 82 6.48 2.23 -10.56
N SER A 83 5.67 1.17 -10.62
CA SER A 83 5.23 0.43 -9.44
C SER A 83 6.40 -0.16 -8.64
N LEU A 84 7.39 -0.75 -9.31
CA LEU A 84 8.56 -1.31 -8.63
C LEU A 84 9.45 -0.24 -7.98
N ILE A 85 9.58 0.93 -8.62
CA ILE A 85 10.27 2.09 -8.04
C ILE A 85 9.52 2.58 -6.80
N VAL A 86 8.20 2.76 -6.86
CA VAL A 86 7.38 3.15 -5.70
C VAL A 86 7.53 2.15 -4.55
N GLN A 87 7.48 0.84 -4.85
CA GLN A 87 7.69 -0.21 -3.86
C GLN A 87 9.07 -0.14 -3.21
N GLY A 88 10.11 0.19 -3.98
CA GLY A 88 11.47 0.37 -3.45
C GLY A 88 11.60 1.63 -2.59
N ILE A 89 11.08 2.78 -3.06
CA ILE A 89 11.10 4.04 -2.30
C ILE A 89 10.35 3.89 -0.98
N ALA A 90 9.23 3.16 -0.95
CA ALA A 90 8.48 2.91 0.28
C ALA A 90 9.32 2.21 1.39
N LYS A 91 10.37 1.46 1.02
CA LYS A 91 11.27 0.78 1.96
C LYS A 91 12.46 1.64 2.42
N MET A 92 12.68 2.80 1.80
CA MET A 92 13.76 3.71 2.20
C MET A 92 13.44 4.40 3.52
N LYS A 93 14.47 4.91 4.19
CA LYS A 93 14.36 5.66 5.44
C LYS A 93 13.33 6.80 5.32
N SER A 94 12.67 7.12 6.43
CA SER A 94 11.58 8.10 6.47
C SER A 94 11.91 9.46 5.84
N ASP A 95 13.14 9.94 5.94
CA ASP A 95 13.56 11.20 5.31
C ASP A 95 13.59 11.12 3.77
N ALA A 96 14.04 9.99 3.22
CA ALA A 96 14.10 9.72 1.80
C ALA A 96 12.72 9.40 1.19
N ASN A 97 11.87 8.63 1.89
CA ASN A 97 10.57 8.23 1.37
C ASN A 97 9.46 9.30 1.55
N SER A 98 9.73 10.36 2.31
CA SER A 98 8.75 11.37 2.72
C SER A 98 7.97 11.97 1.55
N ILE A 99 8.62 12.28 0.42
CA ILE A 99 7.95 12.81 -0.78
C ILE A 99 6.88 11.85 -1.32
N LEU A 100 7.17 10.54 -1.35
CA LEU A 100 6.24 9.52 -1.80
C LEU A 100 5.05 9.41 -0.85
N VAL A 101 5.32 9.31 0.45
CA VAL A 101 4.29 9.11 1.47
C VAL A 101 3.38 10.33 1.57
N ASN A 102 3.95 11.54 1.57
CA ASN A 102 3.19 12.78 1.60
C ASN A 102 2.36 12.95 0.33
N SER A 103 2.93 12.66 -0.85
CA SER A 103 2.20 12.63 -2.10
C SER A 103 1.00 11.68 -2.02
N PHE A 104 1.22 10.41 -1.65
CA PHE A 104 0.17 9.40 -1.51
C PHE A 104 -0.96 9.81 -0.56
N LEU A 105 -0.63 10.33 0.63
CA LEU A 105 -1.62 10.74 1.62
C LEU A 105 -2.33 12.07 1.28
N SER A 106 -1.78 12.85 0.36
CA SER A 106 -2.41 14.08 -0.12
C SER A 106 -3.49 13.83 -1.17
N GLN A 107 -3.46 12.65 -1.79
CA GLN A 107 -4.42 12.25 -2.82
C GLN A 107 -5.79 11.99 -2.24
N ARG A 108 -6.82 12.28 -3.05
CA ARG A 108 -8.20 11.98 -2.70
C ARG A 108 -8.42 10.45 -2.66
N PRO A 109 -9.23 9.93 -1.72
CA PRO A 109 -9.50 8.49 -1.63
C PRO A 109 -10.03 7.86 -2.93
N GLU A 110 -10.72 8.63 -3.78
CA GLU A 110 -11.27 8.16 -5.07
C GLU A 110 -10.18 7.92 -6.12
N VAL A 111 -9.01 8.54 -5.98
CA VAL A 111 -7.86 8.36 -6.87
C VAL A 111 -7.06 7.13 -6.48
N ILE A 112 -6.86 6.93 -5.18
CA ILE A 112 -6.02 5.85 -4.64
C ILE A 112 -6.78 4.53 -4.50
N TYR A 113 -8.06 4.57 -4.11
CA TYR A 113 -8.85 3.34 -3.91
C TYR A 113 -8.85 2.38 -5.11
N PRO A 114 -9.01 2.86 -6.37
CA PRO A 114 -8.92 1.99 -7.55
C PRO A 114 -7.60 1.21 -7.68
N TRP A 115 -6.50 1.71 -7.10
CA TRP A 115 -5.20 1.05 -7.19
C TRP A 115 -5.25 -0.34 -6.58
N CYS A 116 -6.04 -0.51 -5.51
CA CYS A 116 -6.22 -1.78 -4.80
C CYS A 116 -6.74 -2.91 -5.70
N PHE A 117 -7.34 -2.59 -6.85
CA PHE A 117 -7.95 -3.53 -7.81
C PHE A 117 -7.10 -3.76 -9.06
N SER A 118 -5.85 -3.27 -9.09
CA SER A 118 -4.95 -3.41 -10.24
C SER A 118 -3.66 -4.16 -9.86
N PRO A 119 -3.02 -4.90 -10.80
CA PRO A 119 -1.79 -5.63 -10.50
C PRO A 119 -0.65 -4.73 -10.02
N ALA A 120 -0.41 -3.61 -10.71
CA ALA A 120 0.66 -2.67 -10.39
C ALA A 120 0.31 -1.77 -9.20
N GLY A 121 -0.93 -1.26 -9.14
CA GLY A 121 -1.38 -0.36 -8.08
C GLY A 121 -1.48 -1.05 -6.73
N SER A 122 -1.98 -2.29 -6.66
CA SER A 122 -2.13 -3.02 -5.40
C SER A 122 -0.78 -3.27 -4.74
N ARG A 123 0.25 -3.64 -5.51
CA ARG A 123 1.60 -3.85 -4.96
C ARG A 123 2.25 -2.57 -4.46
N ALA A 124 2.04 -1.44 -5.15
CA ALA A 124 2.50 -0.14 -4.67
C ALA A 124 1.76 0.29 -3.39
N PHE A 125 0.43 0.13 -3.36
CA PHE A 125 -0.38 0.42 -2.18
C PHE A 125 0.05 -0.44 -0.98
N GLU A 126 0.23 -1.75 -1.19
CA GLU A 126 0.72 -2.67 -0.16
C GLU A 126 2.08 -2.23 0.39
N ALA A 127 3.06 -1.96 -0.48
CA ALA A 127 4.41 -1.58 -0.05
C ALA A 127 4.43 -0.32 0.81
N ILE A 128 3.62 0.69 0.47
CA ILE A 128 3.42 1.87 1.32
C ILE A 128 2.78 1.45 2.64
N LEU A 129 1.63 0.76 2.60
CA LEU A 129 0.87 0.39 3.80
C LEU A 129 1.69 -0.41 4.82
N ILE A 130 2.51 -1.36 4.36
CA ILE A 130 3.28 -2.26 5.24
C ILE A 130 4.65 -1.72 5.62
N SER A 131 5.12 -0.62 5.03
CA SER A 131 6.45 -0.08 5.29
C SER A 131 6.68 0.22 6.78
N ASN A 132 7.83 -0.21 7.32
CA ASN A 132 8.25 0.06 8.69
C ASN A 132 8.64 1.53 8.91
N GLU A 133 8.92 2.24 7.81
CA GLU A 133 9.36 3.64 7.79
C GLU A 133 8.16 4.61 7.80
N ILE A 134 6.93 4.08 7.74
CA ILE A 134 5.68 4.85 7.87
C ILE A 134 5.09 4.64 9.25
N ASN A 135 4.88 5.75 9.97
CA ASN A 135 4.32 5.70 11.32
C ASN A 135 2.84 5.26 11.35
N GLN A 136 2.40 4.81 12.52
CA GLN A 136 1.04 4.28 12.72
C GLN A 136 -0.07 5.31 12.47
N LYS A 137 0.18 6.60 12.73
CA LYS A 137 -0.79 7.68 12.48
C LYS A 137 -1.10 7.80 10.99
N MET A 138 -0.07 7.72 10.14
CA MET A 138 -0.21 7.72 8.68
C MET A 138 -0.92 6.46 8.19
N LYS A 139 -0.54 5.27 8.67
CA LYS A 139 -1.24 4.01 8.33
C LYS A 139 -2.73 4.07 8.71
N LYS A 140 -3.06 4.54 9.92
CA LYS A 140 -4.44 4.75 10.37
C LYS A 140 -5.22 5.76 9.52
N LYS A 141 -4.56 6.73 8.86
CA LYS A 141 -5.22 7.57 7.86
C LYS A 141 -5.60 6.74 6.62
N ILE A 142 -4.67 5.99 6.05
CA ILE A 142 -4.92 5.12 4.89
C ILE A 142 -6.10 4.17 5.15
N LEU A 143 -6.13 3.54 6.33
CA LEU A 143 -7.21 2.62 6.72
C LEU A 143 -8.57 3.32 6.85
N ARG A 144 -8.59 4.59 7.28
CA ARG A 144 -9.82 5.38 7.37
C ARG A 144 -10.34 5.79 5.99
N ASP A 145 -9.45 6.10 5.05
CA ASP A 145 -9.82 6.48 3.67
C ASP A 145 -10.46 5.31 2.88
N LEU A 146 -10.31 4.08 3.38
CA LEU A 146 -10.94 2.85 2.88
C LEU A 146 -12.22 2.45 3.61
N LEU A 147 -12.66 3.19 4.64
CA LEU A 147 -13.95 2.90 5.29
C LEU A 147 -15.10 2.96 4.28
N PHE A 148 -16.07 2.06 4.47
CA PHE A 148 -17.20 1.81 3.58
C PHE A 148 -16.84 1.18 2.23
N LYS A 149 -15.58 0.74 2.05
CA LYS A 149 -15.08 0.10 0.82
C LYS A 149 -14.49 -1.29 1.05
N TYR A 150 -14.41 -1.76 2.29
CA TYR A 150 -13.81 -3.05 2.65
C TYR A 150 -14.61 -4.25 2.14
N THR A 151 -15.94 -4.16 2.05
CA THR A 151 -16.74 -5.23 1.43
C THR A 151 -16.37 -5.44 -0.04
N ALA A 152 -16.17 -4.36 -0.80
CA ALA A 152 -15.76 -4.44 -2.19
C ALA A 152 -14.33 -4.99 -2.33
N LEU A 153 -13.40 -4.55 -1.48
CA LEU A 153 -12.06 -5.13 -1.40
C LEU A 153 -12.12 -6.64 -1.14
N ALA A 154 -12.95 -7.09 -0.18
CA ALA A 154 -13.06 -8.50 0.19
C ALA A 154 -13.52 -9.42 -0.96
N LYS A 155 -14.15 -8.87 -2.01
CA LYS A 155 -14.65 -9.61 -3.16
C LYS A 155 -13.73 -9.55 -4.38
N ASP A 156 -12.64 -8.79 -4.32
CA ASP A 156 -11.68 -8.67 -5.43
C ASP A 156 -10.41 -9.51 -5.23
N LYS A 157 -9.81 -9.98 -6.33
CA LYS A 157 -8.58 -10.78 -6.32
C LYS A 157 -7.35 -10.03 -5.79
N PHE A 158 -7.25 -8.72 -6.01
CA PHE A 158 -6.15 -7.91 -5.48
C PHE A 158 -6.60 -7.20 -4.19
N GLY A 159 -7.84 -6.70 -4.17
CA GLY A 159 -8.42 -6.00 -3.04
C GLY A 159 -8.47 -6.86 -1.77
N SER A 160 -8.74 -8.16 -1.88
CA SER A 160 -8.76 -9.06 -0.72
C SER A 160 -7.40 -9.16 -0.05
N HIS A 161 -6.33 -9.26 -0.84
CA HIS A 161 -4.96 -9.19 -0.33
C HIS A 161 -4.66 -7.83 0.31
N ILE A 162 -5.11 -6.72 -0.26
CA ILE A 162 -4.95 -5.40 0.38
C ILE A 162 -5.69 -5.35 1.72
N LEU A 163 -6.91 -5.87 1.80
CA LEU A 163 -7.66 -5.93 3.06
C LEU A 163 -6.96 -6.80 4.10
N GLU A 164 -6.33 -7.92 3.72
CA GLU A 164 -5.50 -8.71 4.63
C GLU A 164 -4.33 -7.89 5.20
N LYS A 165 -3.68 -7.06 4.38
CA LYS A 165 -2.60 -6.16 4.82
C LYS A 165 -3.12 -5.01 5.68
N CYS A 166 -4.30 -4.47 5.35
CA CYS A 166 -5.00 -3.51 6.20
C CYS A 166 -5.27 -4.11 7.58
N TRP A 167 -5.79 -5.33 7.62
CA TRP A 167 -6.03 -6.07 8.86
C TRP A 167 -4.75 -6.28 9.67
N LEU A 168 -3.65 -6.59 8.97
CA LEU A 168 -2.36 -6.81 9.59
C LEU A 168 -1.87 -5.55 10.31
N VAL A 169 -1.91 -4.39 9.68
CA VAL A 169 -1.35 -3.15 10.24
C VAL A 169 -2.33 -2.33 11.10
N ALA A 170 -3.61 -2.72 11.14
CA ALA A 170 -4.64 -2.04 11.91
C ALA A 170 -4.44 -2.24 13.43
N ASP A 171 -4.61 -1.15 14.18
CA ASP A 171 -4.85 -1.21 15.62
C ASP A 171 -6.23 -1.83 15.92
N ILE A 172 -6.49 -2.18 17.18
CA ILE A 172 -7.76 -2.79 17.60
C ILE A 172 -8.96 -1.92 17.18
N GLU A 173 -8.90 -0.61 17.41
CA GLU A 173 -9.99 0.30 17.06
C GLU A 173 -10.34 0.24 15.57
N MET A 174 -9.32 0.23 14.71
CA MET A 174 -9.53 0.15 13.27
C MET A 174 -9.97 -1.24 12.82
N LYS A 175 -9.46 -2.32 13.44
CA LYS A 175 -9.95 -3.69 13.20
C LYS A 175 -11.43 -3.81 13.52
N GLU A 176 -11.90 -3.22 14.62
CA GLU A 176 -13.32 -3.20 14.96
C GLU A 176 -14.15 -2.45 13.92
N LYS A 177 -13.67 -1.32 13.39
CA LYS A 177 -14.36 -0.59 12.31
C LYS A 177 -14.48 -1.43 11.04
N ILE A 178 -13.39 -2.09 10.63
CA ILE A 178 -13.39 -3.00 9.48
C ILE A 178 -14.35 -4.17 9.73
N ALA A 179 -14.29 -4.81 10.90
CA ALA A 179 -15.15 -5.94 11.24
C ALA A 179 -16.64 -5.55 11.24
N ASN A 180 -17.00 -4.39 11.80
CA ASN A 180 -18.37 -3.87 11.77
C ASN A 180 -18.90 -3.65 10.34
N GLU A 181 -18.05 -3.24 9.41
CA GLU A 181 -18.43 -3.14 8.00
C GLU A 181 -18.68 -4.52 7.38
N LEU A 182 -17.76 -5.46 7.58
CA LEU A 182 -17.86 -6.81 7.03
C LEU A 182 -19.07 -7.59 7.57
N VAL A 183 -19.44 -7.38 8.84
CA VAL A 183 -20.65 -7.98 9.45
C VAL A 183 -21.92 -7.61 8.66
N LYS A 184 -22.02 -6.36 8.19
CA LYS A 184 -23.22 -5.90 7.44
C LYS A 184 -23.38 -6.63 6.11
N SER A 185 -22.29 -7.16 5.56
CA SER A 185 -22.28 -7.89 4.29
C SER A 185 -21.93 -9.37 4.46
N GLU A 186 -22.00 -9.91 5.67
CA GLU A 186 -21.54 -11.27 5.99
C GLU A 186 -22.21 -12.34 5.12
N HIS A 187 -23.53 -12.24 4.92
CA HIS A 187 -24.27 -13.21 4.10
C HIS A 187 -23.74 -13.24 2.65
N ASP A 188 -23.57 -12.08 2.02
CA ASP A 188 -22.99 -11.95 0.67
C ASP A 188 -21.54 -12.44 0.65
N LEU A 189 -20.72 -12.03 1.62
CA LEU A 189 -19.32 -12.43 1.70
C LEU A 189 -19.15 -13.94 1.94
N SER A 190 -20.04 -14.58 2.70
CA SER A 190 -19.98 -16.01 3.02
C SER A 190 -20.21 -16.89 1.79
N SER A 191 -21.04 -16.42 0.85
CA SER A 191 -21.30 -17.11 -0.42
C SER A 191 -20.27 -16.77 -1.50
N HIS A 192 -19.53 -15.67 -1.36
CA HIS A 192 -18.47 -15.28 -2.29
C HIS A 192 -17.20 -16.13 -2.13
N TYR A 193 -16.63 -16.61 -3.24
CA TYR A 193 -15.49 -17.54 -3.23
C TYR A 193 -14.22 -16.98 -2.56
N ILE A 194 -13.96 -15.67 -2.70
CA ILE A 194 -12.88 -14.95 -1.99
C ILE A 194 -13.35 -14.43 -0.63
N GLY A 195 -14.59 -13.91 -0.57
CA GLY A 195 -15.09 -13.14 0.57
C GLY A 195 -15.14 -13.96 1.85
N LYS A 196 -15.45 -15.26 1.73
CA LYS A 196 -15.44 -16.20 2.86
C LYS A 196 -14.06 -16.32 3.53
N GLY A 197 -12.98 -16.17 2.75
CA GLY A 197 -11.61 -16.17 3.26
C GLY A 197 -11.35 -14.95 4.14
N ILE A 198 -11.85 -13.79 3.74
CA ILE A 198 -11.74 -12.56 4.53
C ILE A 198 -12.55 -12.64 5.83
N LEU A 199 -13.78 -13.17 5.80
CA LEU A 199 -14.57 -13.37 7.02
C LEU A 199 -13.83 -14.23 8.04
N TRP A 200 -13.11 -15.25 7.55
CA TRP A 200 -12.27 -16.10 8.38
C TRP A 200 -11.02 -15.37 8.88
N THR A 201 -10.31 -14.64 8.02
CA THR A 201 -9.13 -13.83 8.39
C THR A 201 -9.45 -12.83 9.50
N CYS A 202 -10.57 -12.12 9.38
CA CYS A 202 -11.02 -11.14 10.38
C CYS A 202 -11.80 -11.78 11.55
N LYS A 203 -12.02 -13.10 11.51
CA LYS A 203 -12.74 -13.89 12.52
C LYS A 203 -14.13 -13.30 12.84
N ILE A 204 -14.89 -12.98 11.80
CA ILE A 204 -16.16 -12.24 11.91
C ILE A 204 -17.21 -12.97 12.75
N ASP A 205 -17.32 -14.31 12.67
CA ASP A 205 -18.23 -15.09 13.55
C ASP A 205 -17.93 -14.87 15.04
N GLN A 206 -16.63 -14.89 15.41
CA GLN A 206 -16.21 -14.66 16.78
C GLN A 206 -16.46 -13.21 17.20
N PHE A 207 -16.16 -12.25 16.33
CA PHE A 207 -16.43 -10.83 16.59
C PHE A 207 -17.92 -10.58 16.92
N LYS A 208 -18.84 -11.23 16.18
CA LYS A 208 -20.29 -11.11 16.43
C LYS A 208 -20.74 -11.74 17.74
N ARG A 209 -20.21 -12.92 18.08
CA ARG A 209 -20.71 -13.73 19.22
C ARG A 209 -20.04 -13.38 20.54
N LYS A 210 -18.74 -13.06 20.50
CA LYS A 210 -17.87 -12.88 21.67
C LYS A 210 -16.83 -11.80 21.39
N ARG A 211 -17.29 -10.54 21.33
CA ARG A 211 -16.46 -9.39 20.97
C ARG A 211 -15.27 -9.19 21.91
N ASP A 212 -15.47 -9.32 23.22
CA ASP A 212 -14.38 -9.14 24.19
C ASP A 212 -13.28 -10.21 24.04
N ASP A 213 -13.66 -11.49 23.89
CA ASP A 213 -12.72 -12.57 23.60
C ASP A 213 -11.95 -12.34 22.29
N TRP A 214 -12.63 -11.78 21.28
CA TRP A 214 -12.03 -11.45 20.01
C TRP A 214 -11.00 -10.32 20.16
N ILE A 215 -11.32 -9.27 20.91
CA ILE A 215 -10.41 -8.16 21.22
C ILE A 215 -9.15 -8.70 21.92
N GLU A 216 -9.32 -9.52 22.96
CA GLU A 216 -8.18 -10.06 23.71
C GLU A 216 -7.29 -10.97 22.86
N ARG A 217 -7.88 -11.73 21.94
CA ARG A 217 -7.11 -12.53 20.96
C ARG A 217 -6.34 -11.67 19.98
N GLU A 218 -6.95 -10.59 19.48
CA GLU A 218 -6.27 -9.69 18.55
C GLU A 218 -5.14 -8.92 19.24
N LYS A 219 -5.33 -8.46 20.49
CA LYS A 219 -4.26 -7.88 21.31
C LYS A 219 -3.14 -8.90 21.58
N GLY A 220 -3.50 -10.15 21.89
CA GLY A 220 -2.52 -11.22 22.08
C GLY A 220 -1.71 -11.52 20.83
N ALA A 221 -2.34 -11.50 19.65
CA ALA A 221 -1.67 -11.68 18.37
C ALA A 221 -0.73 -10.51 18.03
N GLU A 222 -1.12 -9.28 18.37
CA GLU A 222 -0.30 -8.08 18.22
C GLU A 222 0.95 -8.14 19.12
N ARG A 223 0.78 -8.39 20.43
CA ARG A 223 1.91 -8.58 21.37
C ARG A 223 2.88 -9.64 20.89
N LYS A 224 2.36 -10.79 20.43
CA LYS A 224 3.19 -11.86 19.87
C LYS A 224 3.99 -11.35 18.67
N ARG A 225 3.36 -10.64 17.75
CA ARG A 225 4.06 -10.12 16.56
C ARG A 225 5.17 -9.13 16.93
N GLU A 226 4.92 -8.25 17.88
CA GLU A 226 5.93 -7.32 18.38
C GLU A 226 7.11 -8.07 19.01
N MET A 227 6.85 -9.08 19.85
CA MET A 227 7.90 -9.91 20.47
C MET A 227 8.78 -10.65 19.45
N PHE A 228 8.21 -11.08 18.31
CA PHE A 228 8.95 -11.82 17.28
C PHE A 228 9.49 -10.94 16.15
N LYS A 229 9.28 -9.62 16.20
CA LYS A 229 9.72 -8.69 15.15
C LYS A 229 11.24 -8.72 14.96
N ASP A 230 11.99 -8.81 16.05
CA ASP A 230 13.46 -8.81 16.04
C ASP A 230 14.06 -10.19 15.70
N ILE A 231 13.28 -11.26 15.83
CA ILE A 231 13.73 -12.65 15.65
C ILE A 231 13.54 -13.12 14.21
N LEU A 232 12.42 -12.75 13.57
CA LEU A 232 12.04 -13.34 12.28
C LEU A 232 12.76 -12.71 11.07
N GLY A 233 13.41 -11.56 11.23
CA GLY A 233 13.84 -10.76 10.08
C GLY A 233 12.66 -10.35 9.19
N GLU A 234 12.83 -9.34 8.36
CA GLU A 234 11.72 -8.67 7.66
C GLU A 234 11.01 -9.49 6.56
N GLU A 235 11.35 -10.77 6.34
CA GLU A 235 10.85 -11.55 5.19
C GLU A 235 9.74 -12.58 5.47
N VAL A 236 9.29 -12.77 6.70
CA VAL A 236 8.17 -13.70 6.97
C VAL A 236 6.91 -12.93 7.32
N GLY A 237 6.18 -12.51 6.29
CA GLY A 237 4.75 -12.30 6.43
C GLY A 237 4.16 -13.58 7.02
N LEU A 238 3.79 -13.54 8.31
CA LEU A 238 3.16 -14.66 9.01
C LEU A 238 2.07 -15.21 8.08
N PRO A 239 2.16 -16.49 7.66
CA PRO A 239 1.10 -17.09 6.87
C PRO A 239 -0.19 -16.90 7.65
N LEU A 240 -1.18 -16.23 7.04
CA LEU A 240 -2.56 -16.39 7.47
C LEU A 240 -2.80 -17.90 7.49
N LEU A 241 -3.00 -18.44 8.70
CA LEU A 241 -2.95 -19.87 9.00
C LEU A 241 -3.63 -20.68 7.89
N LYS A 242 -2.85 -21.24 6.95
CA LYS A 242 -3.42 -22.10 5.91
C LYS A 242 -4.03 -23.31 6.63
N LYS A 243 -5.28 -23.63 6.29
CA LYS A 243 -6.02 -24.81 6.75
C LYS A 243 -5.07 -25.99 6.95
N GLN A 244 -4.99 -26.53 8.17
CA GLN A 244 -4.67 -27.94 8.32
C GLN A 244 -5.80 -28.68 7.61
N LYS A 245 -5.50 -29.28 6.45
CA LYS A 245 -6.38 -30.28 5.85
C LYS A 245 -6.42 -31.44 6.85
N LYS A 246 -7.57 -31.63 7.50
CA LYS A 246 -7.97 -32.95 7.97
C LYS A 246 -8.33 -33.79 6.76
#